data_AF-A0A352VYR6-F1
#
_entry.id   AF-A0A352VYR6-F1
#
_cell.length_a   1.000
_cell.length_b   1.000
_cell.length_c   1.000
_cell.angle_alpha   90.00
_cell.angle_beta   90.00
_cell.angle_gamma   90.00
#
_symmetry.space_group_name_H-M   'P 1'
#
loop_
_entity.id
_entity.type
_entity.pdbx_description
1 polymer ?
#
loop_
_entity_poly.entity_id
_entity_poly.type
_entity_poly.pdbx_seq_one_letter_code
_entity_poly.pdbx_strand_id
1 'polypeptide(L)'
;MKIEDVFDNCLFDIQNGMQIDECLRKYPQYAEELKSLLELSGKIKKIPEPEYNSSAFLAVLIKIGKASGKKNSLVKHMDPGRFFLFQNLFGRLASVILVVAALAWMPVKASAGSNPGDFFYPVKIFSEKIKLFLTIDKEDKIELHMVFADNRLKELLKIVSNREEPDQAILKDILDEIKTALHTILNSAESQPDIILNKITHFNMHQKEVFENIRPAIKNEETKKAIDEVIDMCGRCADGKSRRNMERMRCAPRKMNCPWQ
;
A
#
# COMPACT_ATOMS: atom_id res chain seq x y z
N MET A 1 -7.31 22.44 -8.88
CA MET A 1 -8.23 21.62 -8.08
C MET A 1 -8.86 20.61 -9.00
N LYS A 2 -8.69 19.31 -8.73
CA LYS A 2 -9.15 18.27 -9.64
C LYS A 2 -10.61 17.94 -9.39
N ILE A 3 -11.27 17.29 -10.35
CA ILE A 3 -12.69 16.92 -10.26
C ILE A 3 -12.96 15.95 -9.11
N GLU A 4 -12.01 15.07 -8.79
CA GLU A 4 -12.14 14.11 -7.69
C GLU A 4 -12.24 14.84 -6.34
N ASP A 5 -11.40 15.87 -6.12
CA ASP A 5 -11.43 16.69 -4.91
C ASP A 5 -12.74 17.49 -4.79
N VAL A 6 -13.30 17.94 -5.92
CA VAL A 6 -14.58 18.68 -5.96
C VAL A 6 -15.75 17.74 -5.64
N PHE A 7 -15.72 16.52 -6.18
CA PHE A 7 -16.74 15.51 -5.96
C PHE A 7 -16.79 15.04 -4.50
N ASP A 8 -15.64 14.79 -3.88
CA ASP A 8 -15.56 14.40 -2.47
C ASP A 8 -16.10 15.50 -1.54
N ASN A 9 -15.76 16.77 -1.82
CA ASN A 9 -16.30 17.91 -1.07
C ASN A 9 -17.82 18.04 -1.25
N CYS A 10 -18.33 17.85 -2.48
CA CYS A 10 -19.78 17.86 -2.72
C CYS A 10 -20.49 16.70 -2.01
N LEU A 11 -19.92 15.50 -2.00
CA LEU A 11 -20.48 14.38 -1.25
C LEU A 11 -20.54 14.65 0.25
N PHE A 12 -19.49 15.26 0.81
CA PHE A 12 -19.45 15.65 2.22
C PHE A 12 -20.50 16.73 2.53
N ASP A 13 -20.59 17.77 1.72
CA ASP A 13 -21.56 18.86 1.91
C ASP A 13 -23.01 18.36 1.77
N ILE A 14 -23.29 17.47 0.80
CA ILE A 14 -24.61 16.85 0.59
C ILE A 14 -24.99 15.94 1.76
N GLN A 15 -24.03 15.19 2.33
CA GLN A 15 -24.27 14.40 3.53
C GLN A 15 -24.63 15.26 4.76
N ASN A 16 -24.12 16.49 4.80
CA ASN A 16 -24.42 17.47 5.85
C ASN A 16 -25.66 18.35 5.57
N GLY A 17 -26.42 18.06 4.50
CA GLY A 17 -27.71 18.69 4.23
C GLY A 17 -27.74 19.71 3.08
N MET A 18 -26.63 19.90 2.35
CA MET A 18 -26.60 20.75 1.15
C MET A 18 -27.35 20.08 -0.02
N GLN A 19 -28.08 20.86 -0.80
CA GLN A 19 -28.77 20.33 -1.99
C GLN A 19 -27.83 20.19 -3.18
N ILE A 20 -28.10 19.20 -4.04
CA ILE A 20 -27.27 18.88 -5.22
C ILE A 20 -27.13 20.10 -6.15
N ASP A 21 -28.23 20.82 -6.40
CA ASP A 21 -28.22 22.02 -7.25
C ASP A 21 -27.35 23.15 -6.70
N GLU A 22 -27.19 23.21 -5.39
CA GLU A 22 -26.34 24.19 -4.70
C GLU A 22 -24.86 23.86 -4.89
N CYS A 23 -24.50 22.57 -4.86
CA CYS A 23 -23.13 22.14 -5.15
C CYS A 23 -22.74 22.34 -6.62
N LEU A 24 -23.69 22.15 -7.54
CA LEU A 24 -23.50 22.40 -8.97
C LEU A 24 -23.27 23.90 -9.28
N ARG A 25 -23.92 24.80 -8.54
CA ARG A 25 -23.69 26.25 -8.64
C ARG A 25 -22.34 26.70 -8.07
N LYS A 26 -21.84 26.00 -7.05
CA LYS A 26 -20.54 26.25 -6.41
C LYS A 26 -19.37 25.90 -7.33
N TYR A 27 -19.55 24.94 -8.25
CA TYR A 27 -18.53 24.50 -9.20
C TYR A 27 -19.07 24.41 -10.65
N PRO A 28 -19.38 25.57 -11.28
CA PRO A 28 -20.02 25.61 -12.60
C PRO A 28 -19.17 25.00 -13.71
N GLN A 29 -17.84 25.03 -13.56
CA GLN A 29 -16.87 24.47 -14.50
C GLN A 29 -16.92 22.93 -14.62
N TYR A 30 -17.57 22.25 -13.68
CA TYR A 30 -17.66 20.78 -13.65
C TYR A 30 -19.11 20.28 -13.56
N ALA A 31 -20.10 21.16 -13.72
CA ALA A 31 -21.50 20.88 -13.38
C ALA A 31 -22.07 19.63 -14.09
N GLU A 32 -21.81 19.46 -15.39
CA GLU A 32 -22.32 18.30 -16.15
C GLU A 32 -21.71 16.97 -15.70
N GLU A 33 -20.38 16.91 -15.54
CA GLU A 33 -19.69 15.69 -15.08
C GLU A 33 -20.01 15.36 -13.62
N LEU A 34 -20.10 16.38 -12.77
CA LEU A 34 -20.39 16.24 -11.34
C LEU A 34 -21.81 15.74 -11.11
N LYS A 35 -22.78 16.22 -11.91
CA LYS A 35 -24.17 15.75 -11.87
C LYS A 35 -24.27 14.25 -12.16
N SER A 36 -23.58 13.77 -13.21
CA SER A 36 -23.59 12.34 -13.56
C SER A 36 -22.98 11.47 -12.45
N LEU A 37 -21.87 11.90 -11.85
CA LEU A 37 -21.22 11.17 -10.76
C LEU A 37 -22.07 11.16 -9.48
N LEU A 38 -22.72 12.28 -9.15
CA LEU A 38 -23.61 12.40 -7.98
C LEU A 38 -24.86 11.52 -8.14
N GLU A 39 -25.45 11.45 -9.33
CA GLU A 39 -26.58 10.56 -9.62
C GLU A 39 -26.21 9.07 -9.47
N LEU A 40 -25.00 8.67 -9.90
CA LEU A 40 -24.51 7.31 -9.74
C LEU A 40 -24.29 6.97 -8.27
N SER A 41 -23.65 7.85 -7.51
CA SER A 41 -23.43 7.64 -6.07
C SER A 41 -24.75 7.55 -5.29
N GLY A 42 -25.75 8.37 -5.65
CA GLY A 42 -27.10 8.30 -5.08
C GLY A 42 -27.83 6.99 -5.38
N LYS A 43 -27.60 6.38 -6.57
CA LYS A 43 -28.15 5.06 -6.91
C LYS A 43 -27.47 3.94 -6.13
N ILE A 44 -26.15 4.02 -5.95
CA ILE A 44 -25.38 3.03 -5.17
C ILE A 44 -25.76 3.06 -3.69
N LYS A 45 -25.96 4.26 -3.11
CA LYS A 45 -26.38 4.41 -1.71
C LYS A 45 -27.77 3.84 -1.40
N LYS A 46 -28.64 3.72 -2.42
CA LYS A 46 -29.97 3.10 -2.29
C LYS A 46 -29.93 1.58 -2.39
N ILE A 47 -28.79 0.99 -2.71
CA ILE A 47 -28.63 -0.46 -2.68
C ILE A 47 -28.60 -0.86 -1.19
N PRO A 48 -29.55 -1.69 -0.72
CA PRO A 48 -29.52 -2.16 0.66
C PRO A 48 -28.19 -2.87 0.91
N GLU A 49 -27.51 -2.50 1.98
CA GLU A 49 -26.29 -3.21 2.39
C GLU A 49 -26.64 -4.69 2.59
N PRO A 50 -25.91 -5.61 1.94
CA PRO A 50 -26.22 -7.03 2.05
C PRO A 50 -25.93 -7.48 3.49
N GLU A 51 -26.99 -7.85 4.22
CA GLU A 51 -26.84 -8.52 5.51
C GLU A 51 -26.06 -9.82 5.31
N TYR A 52 -24.84 -9.88 5.84
CA TYR A 52 -23.99 -11.05 5.77
C TYR A 52 -24.53 -12.15 6.68
N ASN A 53 -25.43 -12.99 6.15
CA ASN A 53 -25.87 -14.20 6.83
C ASN A 53 -24.82 -15.30 6.65
N SER A 54 -23.92 -15.40 7.63
CA SER A 54 -22.83 -16.37 7.71
C SER A 54 -23.29 -17.83 7.52
N SER A 55 -24.51 -18.17 7.98
CA SER A 55 -25.07 -19.52 7.84
C SER A 55 -25.50 -19.85 6.41
N ALA A 56 -26.01 -18.86 5.66
CA ALA A 56 -26.35 -19.02 4.24
C ALA A 56 -25.08 -19.16 3.38
N PHE A 57 -24.05 -18.38 3.68
CA PHE A 57 -22.76 -18.48 3.01
C PHE A 57 -22.09 -19.84 3.24
N LEU A 58 -22.12 -20.35 4.47
CA LEU A 58 -21.65 -21.70 4.80
C LEU A 58 -22.45 -22.79 4.06
N ALA A 59 -23.77 -22.66 3.96
CA ALA A 59 -24.59 -23.59 3.20
C ALA A 59 -24.25 -23.59 1.69
N VAL A 60 -23.94 -22.43 1.13
CA VAL A 60 -23.47 -22.27 -0.25
C VAL A 60 -22.09 -22.92 -0.41
N LEU A 61 -21.15 -22.66 0.50
CA LEU A 61 -19.81 -23.28 0.49
C LEU A 61 -19.88 -24.80 0.62
N ILE A 62 -20.76 -25.34 1.47
CA ILE A 62 -20.98 -26.77 1.61
C ILE A 62 -21.59 -27.36 0.34
N LYS A 63 -22.53 -26.68 -0.32
CA LYS A 63 -23.08 -27.11 -1.63
C LYS A 63 -22.00 -27.16 -2.71
N ILE A 64 -21.13 -26.15 -2.77
CA ILE A 64 -20.01 -26.09 -3.71
C ILE A 64 -19.00 -27.21 -3.39
N GLY A 65 -18.67 -27.42 -2.12
CA GLY A 65 -17.77 -28.49 -1.68
C GLY A 65 -18.30 -29.90 -1.96
N LYS A 66 -19.61 -30.13 -1.78
CA LYS A 66 -20.27 -31.41 -2.10
C LYS A 66 -20.41 -31.64 -3.60
N ALA A 67 -20.50 -30.59 -4.41
CA ALA A 67 -20.44 -30.70 -5.87
C ALA A 67 -19.04 -31.08 -6.37
N SER A 68 -17.98 -30.65 -5.68
CA SER A 68 -16.59 -31.07 -5.97
C SER A 68 -16.22 -32.45 -5.42
N GLY A 69 -16.98 -32.98 -4.45
CA GLY A 69 -16.69 -34.26 -3.79
C GLY A 69 -17.14 -35.52 -4.54
N LYS A 70 -17.85 -35.39 -5.67
CA LYS A 70 -18.26 -36.55 -6.47
C LYS A 70 -17.12 -37.00 -7.38
N LYS A 71 -16.16 -37.74 -6.81
CA LYS A 71 -15.28 -38.65 -7.56
C LYS A 71 -16.15 -39.74 -8.20
N ASN A 72 -16.73 -39.43 -9.34
CA ASN A 72 -17.24 -40.46 -10.24
C ASN A 72 -16.07 -40.97 -11.07
N SER A 73 -15.69 -42.22 -10.80
CA SER A 73 -15.33 -43.19 -11.83
C SER A 73 -16.10 -42.88 -13.12
N LEU A 74 -15.34 -42.66 -14.20
CA LEU A 74 -15.66 -42.83 -15.62
C LEU A 74 -14.70 -41.95 -16.42
N VAL A 75 -13.46 -42.43 -16.60
CA VAL A 75 -12.66 -42.04 -17.77
C VAL A 75 -13.40 -42.62 -18.97
N LYS A 76 -14.36 -41.87 -19.50
CA LYS A 76 -14.89 -42.11 -20.83
C LYS A 76 -13.89 -41.48 -21.79
N HIS A 77 -13.30 -42.31 -22.65
CA HIS A 77 -12.48 -41.85 -23.77
C HIS A 77 -13.16 -40.66 -24.44
N MET A 78 -12.49 -39.51 -24.37
CA MET A 78 -12.97 -38.27 -24.95
C MET A 78 -12.60 -38.30 -26.43
N ASP A 79 -13.61 -38.29 -27.29
CA ASP A 79 -13.43 -38.33 -28.75
C ASP A 79 -12.80 -37.00 -29.22
N PRO A 80 -11.59 -37.02 -29.81
CA PRO A 80 -10.82 -35.81 -30.14
C PRO A 80 -11.52 -34.93 -31.21
N GLY A 81 -12.53 -35.44 -31.91
CA GLY A 81 -13.29 -34.68 -32.92
C GLY A 81 -14.21 -33.59 -32.35
N ARG A 82 -14.59 -33.64 -31.06
CA ARG A 82 -15.49 -32.64 -30.45
C ARG A 82 -14.79 -31.43 -29.84
N PHE A 83 -13.47 -31.49 -29.63
CA PHE A 83 -12.68 -30.36 -29.12
C PHE A 83 -12.49 -29.27 -30.19
N PHE A 84 -12.50 -29.64 -31.48
CA PHE A 84 -12.33 -28.72 -32.60
C PHE A 84 -13.57 -27.87 -32.94
N LEU A 85 -14.78 -28.29 -32.53
CA LEU A 85 -16.02 -27.60 -32.90
C LEU A 85 -16.36 -26.39 -32.01
N PHE A 86 -15.73 -26.24 -30.84
CA PHE A 86 -15.93 -25.09 -29.93
C PHE A 86 -14.88 -23.97 -30.09
N GLN A 87 -13.96 -24.08 -31.05
CA GLN A 87 -12.83 -23.14 -31.22
C GLN A 87 -13.18 -21.79 -31.87
N ASN A 88 -14.34 -21.62 -32.50
CA ASN A 88 -14.48 -20.57 -33.51
C ASN A 88 -15.10 -19.24 -33.09
N LEU A 89 -15.49 -19.02 -31.83
CA LEU A 89 -15.99 -17.69 -31.42
C LEU A 89 -15.40 -17.13 -30.11
N PHE A 90 -15.13 -17.96 -29.11
CA PHE A 90 -14.53 -17.51 -27.84
C PHE A 90 -13.06 -17.90 -27.68
N GLY A 91 -12.52 -18.71 -28.60
CA GLY A 91 -11.17 -19.26 -28.51
C GLY A 91 -10.06 -18.22 -28.57
N ARG A 92 -10.24 -17.12 -29.32
CA ARG A 92 -9.21 -16.08 -29.50
C ARG A 92 -9.03 -15.15 -28.30
N LEU A 93 -10.13 -14.71 -27.67
CA LEU A 93 -10.07 -13.88 -26.46
C LEU A 93 -9.65 -14.72 -25.25
N ALA A 94 -10.20 -15.93 -25.13
CA ALA A 94 -9.79 -16.85 -24.08
C ALA A 94 -8.31 -17.24 -24.25
N SER A 95 -7.80 -17.48 -25.47
CA SER A 95 -6.38 -17.80 -25.66
C SER A 95 -5.46 -16.66 -25.27
N VAL A 96 -5.82 -15.40 -25.56
CA VAL A 96 -5.00 -14.26 -25.14
C VAL A 96 -5.01 -14.12 -23.62
N ILE A 97 -6.17 -14.22 -22.98
CA ILE A 97 -6.29 -14.14 -21.52
C ILE A 97 -5.57 -15.31 -20.84
N LEU A 98 -5.66 -16.52 -21.40
CA LEU A 98 -5.02 -17.72 -20.86
C LEU A 98 -3.52 -17.71 -21.12
N VAL A 99 -3.04 -17.17 -22.24
CA VAL A 99 -1.61 -16.94 -22.49
C VAL A 99 -1.07 -15.85 -21.56
N VAL A 100 -1.79 -14.73 -21.38
CA VAL A 100 -1.41 -13.68 -20.43
C VAL A 100 -1.42 -14.21 -18.99
N ALA A 101 -2.42 -15.01 -18.61
CA ALA A 101 -2.50 -15.63 -17.30
C ALA A 101 -1.43 -16.71 -17.11
N ALA A 102 -1.11 -17.50 -18.14
CA ALA A 102 -0.06 -18.51 -18.11
C ALA A 102 1.34 -17.89 -18.06
N LEU A 103 1.56 -16.78 -18.76
CA LEU A 103 2.77 -15.95 -18.65
C LEU A 103 2.86 -15.28 -17.27
N ALA A 104 1.72 -14.88 -16.68
CA ALA A 104 1.67 -14.37 -15.31
C ALA A 104 1.86 -15.47 -14.24
N TRP A 105 1.63 -16.74 -14.58
CA TRP A 105 1.88 -17.91 -13.72
C TRP A 105 3.29 -18.49 -13.83
N MET A 106 4.12 -18.03 -14.77
CA MET A 106 5.56 -18.23 -14.66
C MET A 106 6.06 -17.58 -13.36
N PRO A 107 7.00 -18.21 -12.65
CA PRO A 107 7.18 -18.01 -11.22
C PRO A 107 7.51 -16.55 -10.86
N VAL A 108 6.49 -15.81 -10.44
CA VAL A 108 6.57 -14.56 -9.65
C VAL A 108 7.39 -14.72 -8.36
N LYS A 109 7.82 -15.95 -8.04
CA LYS A 109 8.79 -16.22 -6.97
C LYS A 109 10.18 -15.65 -7.25
N ALA A 110 10.55 -15.41 -8.52
CA ALA A 110 11.82 -14.77 -8.86
C ALA A 110 11.79 -13.23 -8.69
N SER A 111 10.62 -12.58 -8.82
CA SER A 111 10.52 -11.12 -8.68
C SER A 111 10.51 -10.66 -7.22
N ALA A 112 10.11 -11.52 -6.26
CA ALA A 112 10.16 -11.18 -4.84
C ALA A 112 11.59 -10.99 -4.31
N GLY A 113 12.58 -11.60 -4.98
CA GLY A 113 14.01 -11.53 -4.63
C GLY A 113 14.84 -10.60 -5.50
N SER A 114 14.24 -9.89 -6.47
CA SER A 114 15.00 -9.02 -7.39
C SER A 114 15.60 -7.84 -6.64
N ASN A 115 16.91 -7.66 -6.78
CA ASN A 115 17.63 -6.48 -6.31
C ASN A 115 17.59 -5.38 -7.40
N PRO A 116 17.81 -4.11 -7.03
CA PRO A 116 17.97 -3.07 -8.04
C PRO A 116 19.12 -3.41 -9.00
N GLY A 117 18.87 -3.21 -10.29
CA GLY A 117 19.71 -3.69 -11.39
C GLY A 117 19.25 -5.02 -12.02
N ASP A 118 18.37 -5.77 -11.37
CA ASP A 118 17.81 -7.01 -11.94
C ASP A 118 16.66 -6.73 -12.92
N PHE A 119 16.51 -7.60 -13.92
CA PHE A 119 15.49 -7.47 -14.98
C PHE A 119 14.05 -7.33 -14.45
N PHE A 120 13.72 -7.99 -13.34
CA PHE A 120 12.37 -7.98 -12.76
C PHE A 120 12.16 -6.91 -11.68
N TYR A 121 13.16 -6.07 -11.39
CA TYR A 121 13.03 -4.99 -10.41
C TYR A 121 11.93 -3.97 -10.76
N PRO A 122 11.76 -3.53 -12.02
CA PRO A 122 10.65 -2.63 -12.37
C PRO A 122 9.27 -3.23 -12.07
N VAL A 123 9.13 -4.55 -12.23
CA VAL A 123 7.89 -5.27 -11.92
C VAL A 123 7.61 -5.24 -10.43
N LYS A 124 8.64 -5.40 -9.59
CA LYS A 124 8.52 -5.25 -8.13
C LYS A 124 8.03 -3.86 -7.75
N ILE A 125 8.69 -2.81 -8.23
CA ILE A 125 8.29 -1.41 -7.96
C ILE A 125 6.86 -1.14 -8.43
N PHE A 126 6.46 -1.66 -9.59
CA PHE A 126 5.11 -1.51 -10.09
C PHE A 126 4.07 -2.18 -9.19
N SER A 127 4.35 -3.40 -8.71
CA SER A 127 3.45 -4.10 -7.78
C SER A 127 3.31 -3.37 -6.44
N GLU A 128 4.40 -2.78 -5.94
CA GLU A 128 4.40 -1.98 -4.71
C GLU A 128 3.55 -0.71 -4.87
N LYS A 129 3.65 -0.02 -6.01
CA LYS A 129 2.83 1.16 -6.35
C LYS A 129 1.36 0.83 -6.49
N ILE A 130 1.00 -0.29 -7.13
CA ILE A 130 -0.39 -0.75 -7.20
C ILE A 130 -0.94 -0.97 -5.79
N LYS A 131 -0.15 -1.62 -4.93
CA LYS A 131 -0.58 -1.88 -3.56
C LYS A 131 -0.84 -0.58 -2.80
N LEU A 132 0.04 0.42 -2.91
CA LEU A 132 -0.17 1.75 -2.34
C LEU A 132 -1.41 2.47 -2.89
N PHE A 133 -1.67 2.33 -4.19
CA PHE A 133 -2.81 2.96 -4.84
C PHE A 133 -4.14 2.32 -4.40
N LEU A 134 -4.16 1.00 -4.22
CA LEU A 134 -5.34 0.25 -3.81
C LEU A 134 -5.63 0.35 -2.31
N THR A 135 -4.62 0.65 -1.48
CA THR A 135 -4.84 0.90 -0.05
C THR A 135 -5.61 2.20 0.10
N ILE A 136 -6.78 2.16 0.75
CA ILE A 136 -7.61 3.34 1.00
C ILE A 136 -7.26 3.97 2.35
N ASP A 137 -7.10 3.12 3.37
CA ASP A 137 -6.89 3.54 4.74
C ASP A 137 -5.54 4.27 4.95
N LYS A 138 -5.56 5.32 5.78
CA LYS A 138 -4.39 6.18 6.01
C LYS A 138 -3.35 5.52 6.93
N GLU A 139 -3.77 4.72 7.91
CA GLU A 139 -2.87 3.96 8.77
C GLU A 139 -2.19 2.85 7.96
N ASP A 140 -2.95 2.09 7.18
CA ASP A 140 -2.42 1.02 6.32
C ASP A 140 -1.41 1.55 5.28
N LYS A 141 -1.63 2.76 4.75
CA LYS A 141 -0.67 3.40 3.83
C LYS A 141 0.67 3.66 4.50
N ILE A 142 0.66 4.13 5.74
CA ILE A 142 1.89 4.41 6.49
C ILE A 142 2.62 3.11 6.79
N GLU A 143 1.91 2.07 7.22
CA GLU A 143 2.50 0.75 7.44
C GLU A 143 3.12 0.21 6.15
N LEU A 144 2.44 0.38 5.01
CA LEU A 144 2.97 -0.07 3.72
C LEU A 144 4.23 0.70 3.31
N HIS A 145 4.29 2.01 3.56
CA HIS A 145 5.51 2.78 3.38
C HIS A 145 6.67 2.28 4.26
N MET A 146 6.40 1.90 5.52
CA MET A 146 7.42 1.29 6.38
C MET A 146 7.90 -0.04 5.82
N VAL A 147 6.99 -0.90 5.36
CA VAL A 147 7.35 -2.19 4.73
C VAL A 147 8.23 -2.00 3.50
N PHE A 148 7.93 -1.01 2.66
CA PHE A 148 8.75 -0.74 1.47
C PHE A 148 10.11 -0.16 1.83
N ALA A 149 10.19 0.72 2.83
CA ALA A 149 11.47 1.22 3.34
C ALA A 149 12.34 0.10 3.96
N ASP A 150 11.73 -0.85 4.67
CA ASP A 150 12.41 -2.05 5.18
C ASP A 150 12.92 -2.96 4.05
N ASN A 151 12.13 -3.13 2.99
CA ASN A 151 12.56 -3.87 1.81
C ASN A 151 13.80 -3.24 1.16
N ARG A 152 13.83 -1.91 1.03
CA ARG A 152 15.00 -1.19 0.50
C ARG A 152 16.23 -1.35 1.40
N LEU A 153 16.06 -1.30 2.71
CA LEU A 153 17.14 -1.57 3.67
C LEU A 153 17.70 -3.00 3.51
N LYS A 154 16.83 -4.00 3.33
CA LYS A 154 17.24 -5.39 3.08
C LYS A 154 17.98 -5.55 1.75
N GLU A 155 17.58 -4.84 0.71
CA GLU A 155 18.29 -4.81 -0.58
C GLU A 155 19.67 -4.20 -0.43
N LEU A 156 19.77 -3.08 0.30
CA LEU A 156 21.04 -2.43 0.65
C LEU A 156 21.98 -3.40 1.37
N LEU A 157 21.48 -4.06 2.42
CA LEU A 157 22.24 -5.05 3.20
C LEU A 157 22.75 -6.21 2.36
N LYS A 158 21.94 -6.70 1.42
CA LYS A 158 22.34 -7.76 0.49
C LYS A 158 23.47 -7.29 -0.43
N ILE A 159 23.38 -6.07 -0.94
CA ILE A 159 24.40 -5.51 -1.84
C ILE A 159 25.72 -5.32 -1.10
N VAL A 160 25.68 -4.79 0.11
CA VAL A 160 26.88 -4.58 0.94
C VAL A 160 27.48 -5.90 1.42
N SER A 161 26.65 -6.91 1.77
CA SER A 161 27.13 -8.20 2.26
C SER A 161 27.65 -9.15 1.17
N ASN A 162 27.09 -9.11 -0.05
CA ASN A 162 27.43 -10.08 -1.10
C ASN A 162 28.54 -9.61 -2.07
N ARG A 163 28.95 -8.34 -2.06
CA ARG A 163 29.92 -7.80 -3.02
C ARG A 163 31.13 -7.19 -2.32
N GLU A 164 32.33 -7.59 -2.74
CA GLU A 164 33.60 -6.97 -2.30
C GLU A 164 33.69 -5.48 -2.70
N GLU A 165 33.05 -5.11 -3.82
CA GLU A 165 32.84 -3.73 -4.27
C GLU A 165 31.41 -3.56 -4.80
N PRO A 166 30.49 -2.98 -4.01
CA PRO A 166 29.13 -2.71 -4.47
C PRO A 166 29.11 -1.59 -5.52
N ASP A 167 28.24 -1.74 -6.53
CA ASP A 167 28.03 -0.73 -7.56
C ASP A 167 27.49 0.55 -6.90
N GLN A 168 28.28 1.61 -7.00
CA GLN A 168 28.02 2.87 -6.31
C GLN A 168 26.76 3.58 -6.82
N ALA A 169 26.41 3.39 -8.10
CA ALA A 169 25.20 3.98 -8.68
C ALA A 169 23.96 3.33 -8.06
N ILE A 170 23.92 1.99 -8.02
CA ILE A 170 22.83 1.21 -7.43
C ILE A 170 22.69 1.52 -5.93
N LEU A 171 23.82 1.67 -5.24
CA LEU A 171 23.87 1.98 -3.82
C LEU A 171 23.27 3.35 -3.52
N LYS A 172 23.59 4.35 -4.35
CA LYS A 172 23.04 5.71 -4.26
C LYS A 172 21.54 5.73 -4.54
N ASP A 173 21.09 5.03 -5.57
CA ASP A 173 19.67 4.95 -5.94
C ASP A 173 18.82 4.40 -4.78
N ILE A 174 19.27 3.33 -4.12
CA ILE A 174 18.59 2.78 -2.95
C ILE A 174 18.55 3.80 -1.80
N LEU A 175 19.67 4.45 -1.52
CA LEU A 175 19.74 5.43 -0.43
C LEU A 175 18.79 6.61 -0.68
N ASP A 176 18.69 7.09 -1.92
CA ASP A 176 17.75 8.15 -2.28
C ASP A 176 16.29 7.70 -2.20
N GLU A 177 15.99 6.44 -2.55
CA GLU A 177 14.65 5.86 -2.37
C GLU A 177 14.28 5.74 -0.87
N ILE A 178 15.23 5.33 -0.03
CA ILE A 178 15.05 5.26 1.43
C ILE A 178 14.82 6.66 2.01
N LYS A 179 15.62 7.66 1.62
CA LYS A 179 15.42 9.06 2.06
C LYS A 179 14.03 9.56 1.70
N THR A 180 13.58 9.28 0.48
CA THR A 180 12.25 9.70 0.00
C THR A 180 11.14 9.02 0.80
N ALA A 181 11.27 7.73 1.07
CA ALA A 181 10.32 6.98 1.89
C ALA A 181 10.27 7.51 3.33
N LEU A 182 11.44 7.73 3.95
CA LEU A 182 11.54 8.30 5.29
C LEU A 182 10.93 9.70 5.35
N HIS A 183 11.21 10.58 4.39
CA HIS A 183 10.61 11.91 4.35
C HIS A 183 9.08 11.86 4.31
N THR A 184 8.52 10.92 3.55
CA THR A 184 7.07 10.70 3.47
C THR A 184 6.50 10.21 4.81
N ILE A 185 7.16 9.24 5.44
CA ILE A 185 6.77 8.70 6.76
C ILE A 185 6.85 9.80 7.82
N LEU A 186 7.95 10.55 7.88
CA LEU A 186 8.19 11.61 8.86
C LEU A 186 7.18 12.76 8.74
N ASN A 187 6.89 13.22 7.52
CA ASN A 187 5.89 14.26 7.31
C ASN A 187 4.48 13.78 7.65
N SER A 188 4.19 12.51 7.39
CA SER A 188 2.90 11.92 7.80
C SER A 188 2.78 11.77 9.31
N ALA A 189 3.89 11.61 10.04
CA ALA A 189 3.92 11.32 11.49
C ALA A 189 3.46 12.49 12.37
N GLU A 190 3.40 13.71 11.84
CA GLU A 190 2.99 14.90 12.60
C GLU A 190 1.47 14.90 12.89
N SER A 191 0.66 14.38 11.97
CA SER A 191 -0.81 14.41 12.06
C SER A 191 -1.46 13.11 12.55
N GLN A 192 -0.67 12.13 13.01
CA GLN A 192 -1.14 10.76 13.28
C GLN A 192 -1.37 10.48 14.77
N PRO A 193 -2.24 9.50 15.10
CA PRO A 193 -2.42 9.00 16.46
C PRO A 193 -1.12 8.50 17.11
N ASP A 194 -1.05 8.57 18.44
CA ASP A 194 0.14 8.21 19.21
C ASP A 194 0.62 6.77 19.01
N ILE A 195 -0.31 5.84 18.70
CA ILE A 195 0.00 4.44 18.44
C ILE A 195 0.87 4.31 17.18
N ILE A 196 0.48 4.98 16.09
CA ILE A 196 1.23 4.99 14.83
C ILE A 196 2.58 5.69 15.05
N LEU A 197 2.60 6.79 15.80
CA LEU A 197 3.83 7.49 16.12
C LEU A 197 4.83 6.59 16.87
N ASN A 198 4.36 5.75 17.81
CA ASN A 198 5.20 4.77 18.49
C ASN A 198 5.78 3.74 17.51
N LYS A 199 4.96 3.22 16.58
CA LYS A 199 5.43 2.30 15.51
C LYS A 199 6.51 2.95 14.65
N ILE A 200 6.28 4.18 14.18
CA ILE A 200 7.26 4.96 13.37
C ILE A 200 8.55 5.17 14.15
N THR A 201 8.46 5.54 15.43
CA THR A 201 9.66 5.78 16.26
C THR A 201 10.48 4.50 16.39
N HIS A 202 9.84 3.37 16.70
CA HIS A 202 10.53 2.08 16.82
C HIS A 202 11.17 1.65 15.50
N PHE A 203 10.44 1.82 14.40
CA PHE A 203 10.95 1.54 13.05
C PHE A 203 12.18 2.37 12.71
N ASN A 204 12.14 3.68 12.97
CA ASN A 204 13.27 4.57 12.69
C ASN A 204 14.48 4.29 13.59
N MET A 205 14.27 3.91 14.86
CA MET A 205 15.35 3.47 15.73
C MET A 205 16.05 2.21 15.19
N HIS A 206 15.28 1.23 14.72
CA HIS A 206 15.82 0.02 14.10
C HIS A 206 16.60 0.33 12.82
N GLN A 207 16.04 1.15 11.93
CA GLN A 207 16.71 1.61 10.71
C GLN A 207 18.05 2.29 11.03
N LYS A 208 18.06 3.21 12.00
CA LYS A 208 19.26 3.92 12.45
C LYS A 208 20.36 2.94 12.87
N GLU A 209 20.04 1.98 13.72
CA GLU A 209 20.99 0.96 14.19
C GLU A 209 21.59 0.17 13.02
N VAL A 210 20.76 -0.25 12.06
CA VAL A 210 21.23 -0.98 10.88
C VAL A 210 22.16 -0.12 10.03
N PHE A 211 21.84 1.15 9.80
CA PHE A 211 22.70 2.06 9.05
C PHE A 211 24.03 2.33 9.75
N GLU A 212 24.03 2.49 11.08
CA GLU A 212 25.26 2.64 11.88
C GLU A 212 26.16 1.40 11.77
N ASN A 213 25.56 0.21 11.74
CA ASN A 213 26.29 -1.05 11.55
C ASN A 213 26.87 -1.23 10.14
N ILE A 214 26.17 -0.73 9.10
CA ILE A 214 26.63 -0.80 7.70
C ILE A 214 27.69 0.26 7.39
N ARG A 215 27.60 1.43 8.03
CA ARG A 215 28.50 2.57 7.81
C ARG A 215 30.00 2.21 7.72
N PRO A 216 30.60 1.41 8.62
CA PRO A 216 32.02 1.07 8.54
C PRO A 216 32.39 0.18 7.34
N ALA A 217 31.43 -0.55 6.76
CA ALA A 217 31.67 -1.41 5.60
C ALA A 217 31.75 -0.61 4.27
N ILE A 218 31.35 0.66 4.28
CA ILE A 218 31.27 1.50 3.08
C ILE A 218 32.59 2.27 2.91
N LYS A 219 33.31 2.00 1.82
CA LYS A 219 34.60 2.66 1.51
C LYS A 219 34.45 4.05 0.85
N ASN A 220 33.35 4.30 0.15
CA ASN A 220 33.13 5.53 -0.61
C ASN A 220 32.61 6.67 0.29
N GLU A 221 33.25 7.83 0.24
CA GLU A 221 32.92 8.99 1.08
C GLU A 221 31.59 9.67 0.69
N GLU A 222 31.22 9.69 -0.59
CA GLU A 222 29.92 10.20 -1.06
C GLU A 222 28.77 9.33 -0.54
N THR A 223 28.90 8.01 -0.64
CA THR A 223 27.90 7.08 -0.11
C THR A 223 27.81 7.16 1.42
N LYS A 224 28.95 7.26 2.10
CA LYS A 224 29.00 7.42 3.55
C LYS A 224 28.29 8.69 4.01
N LYS A 225 28.45 9.80 3.29
CA LYS A 225 27.70 11.04 3.52
C LYS A 225 26.20 10.84 3.32
N ALA A 226 25.78 10.09 2.30
CA ALA A 226 24.36 9.78 2.09
C ALA A 226 23.77 8.91 3.21
N ILE A 227 24.55 7.97 3.77
CA ILE A 227 24.16 7.21 4.97
C ILE A 227 24.06 8.12 6.19
N ASP A 228 25.03 9.02 6.40
CA ASP A 228 25.01 9.96 7.53
C ASP A 228 23.77 10.85 7.49
N GLU A 229 23.33 11.27 6.30
CA GLU A 229 22.07 12.00 6.11
C GLU A 229 20.84 11.16 6.50
N VAL A 230 20.81 9.87 6.13
CA VAL A 230 19.72 8.96 6.51
C VAL A 230 19.70 8.72 8.03
N ILE A 231 20.86 8.54 8.66
CA ILE A 231 21.00 8.39 10.11
C ILE A 231 20.44 9.63 10.83
N ASP A 232 20.77 10.84 10.34
CA ASP A 232 20.23 12.09 10.88
C ASP A 232 18.70 12.15 10.73
N MET A 233 18.16 11.81 9.56
CA MET A 233 16.71 11.75 9.32
C MET A 233 16.00 10.81 10.30
N CYS A 234 16.55 9.62 10.54
CA CYS A 234 16.02 8.66 11.51
C CYS A 234 16.06 9.23 12.95
N GLY A 235 17.11 9.98 13.30
CA GLY A 235 17.28 10.62 14.60
C GLY A 235 16.25 11.70 14.91
N ARG A 236 15.92 12.56 13.93
CA ARG A 236 14.97 13.68 14.11
C ARG A 236 13.57 13.25 14.56
N CYS A 237 13.16 12.02 14.23
CA CYS A 237 11.87 11.49 14.64
C CYS A 237 11.79 11.17 16.15
N ALA A 238 12.90 10.68 16.71
CA ALA A 238 13.00 10.38 18.14
C ALA A 238 12.93 11.68 18.98
N ASP A 239 13.56 12.75 18.50
CA ASP A 239 13.57 14.05 19.17
C ASP A 239 12.21 14.77 19.09
N GLY A 240 11.49 14.63 17.98
CA GLY A 240 10.13 15.16 17.80
C GLY A 240 9.12 14.58 18.81
N LYS A 241 9.29 13.31 19.21
CA LYS A 241 8.50 12.67 20.29
C LYS A 241 8.82 13.28 21.65
N SER A 242 10.09 13.55 21.95
CA SER A 242 10.51 14.25 23.17
C SER A 242 9.89 15.65 23.27
N ARG A 243 9.82 16.37 22.14
CA ARG A 243 9.24 17.71 22.08
C ARG A 243 7.71 17.71 22.28
N ARG A 244 6.98 16.81 21.59
CA ARG A 244 5.52 16.62 21.79
C ARG A 244 5.17 16.10 23.18
N ASN A 245 5.96 15.19 23.76
CA ASN A 245 5.76 14.74 25.14
C ASN A 245 6.02 15.88 26.13
N MET A 246 7.04 16.72 25.91
CA MET A 246 7.28 17.92 26.72
C MET A 246 6.16 18.98 26.60
N GLU A 247 5.53 19.12 25.43
CA GLU A 247 4.38 20.01 25.25
C GLU A 247 3.10 19.44 25.85
N ARG A 248 2.83 18.13 25.70
CA ARG A 248 1.70 17.46 26.36
C ARG A 248 1.82 17.45 27.88
N MET A 249 3.02 17.27 28.42
CA MET A 249 3.28 17.40 29.86
C MET A 249 3.09 18.84 30.36
N ARG A 250 3.35 19.85 29.52
CA ARG A 250 3.05 21.26 29.83
C ARG A 250 1.57 21.60 29.74
N CYS A 251 0.80 20.91 28.90
CA CYS A 251 -0.65 21.13 28.72
C CYS A 251 -1.55 20.23 29.57
N ALA A 252 -1.03 19.34 30.41
CA ALA A 252 -1.84 18.63 31.38
C ALA A 252 -2.25 19.60 32.51
N PRO A 253 -3.54 19.98 32.65
CA PRO A 253 -3.94 20.74 33.83
C PRO A 253 -3.63 19.89 35.06
N ARG A 254 -2.87 20.43 36.02
CA ARG A 254 -2.79 19.84 37.36
C ARG A 254 -4.24 19.69 37.84
N LYS A 255 -4.77 18.46 37.88
CA LYS A 255 -5.97 18.18 38.65
C LYS A 255 -5.59 18.36 40.12
N MET A 256 -5.71 19.61 40.57
CA MET A 256 -5.61 19.99 41.96
C MET A 256 -6.98 19.71 42.57
N ASN A 257 -7.17 18.48 43.05
CA ASN A 257 -8.21 18.14 44.02
C ASN A 257 -7.87 16.80 44.68
N CYS A 258 -7.08 16.87 45.75
CA CYS A 258 -7.02 15.85 46.79
C CYS A 258 -8.00 16.26 47.90
N PRO A 259 -8.98 15.43 48.28
CA PRO A 259 -9.85 15.74 49.41
C PRO A 259 -9.19 15.23 50.70
N TRP A 260 -8.69 16.15 51.52
CA TRP A 260 -8.64 15.98 52.97
C TRP A 260 -9.43 17.14 53.58
N GLN A 261 -10.75 16.99 53.61
CA GLN A 261 -11.70 17.59 54.55
C GLN A 261 -13.06 16.94 54.36
#